data_AF-A0A931Z4B2-F1
#
_entry.id   AF-A0A931Z4B2-F1
#
_cell.length_a   1.000
_cell.length_b   1.000
_cell.length_c   1.000
_cell.angle_alpha   90.00
_cell.angle_beta   90.00
_cell.angle_gamma   90.00
#
_symmetry.space_group_name_H-M   'P 1'
#
loop_
_entity.id
_entity.type
_entity.pdbx_description
1 polymer ?
#
loop_
_entity_poly.entity_id
_entity_poly.type
_entity_poly.pdbx_seq_one_letter_code
_entity_poly.pdbx_strand_id
1 'polypeptide(L)'
;MNLTLRPLVLALLAAGALPAQDVLPPTPRGPATHVLLAPLEADRDVAAVRAADEERLAAMMAADAARLGTVFSDELHYAHSNGQIDSKASLIKSLTGRSMVYESFDYLERAFKVAGPETVLMTGRAVIHVRSGDKPAVLDLNFLAVWRKENGRWRFLAWQSCRNPSPAPR
;
A
#
# COMPACT_ATOMS: atom_id res chain seq x y z
N MET A 1 44.43 34.16 2.58
CA MET A 1 44.27 32.70 2.39
C MET A 1 43.53 32.52 1.08
N ASN A 2 44.28 32.23 0.02
CA ASN A 2 43.84 32.28 -1.38
C ASN A 2 42.99 31.05 -1.73
N LEU A 3 41.84 31.26 -2.37
CA LEU A 3 41.15 30.22 -3.14
C LEU A 3 40.95 30.74 -4.56
N THR A 4 41.94 30.42 -5.38
CA THR A 4 41.94 30.59 -6.83
C THR A 4 41.10 29.46 -7.43
N LEU A 5 40.01 29.78 -8.13
CA LEU A 5 39.29 28.81 -8.98
C LEU A 5 39.29 29.28 -10.43
N ARG A 6 40.05 28.56 -11.26
CA ARG A 6 39.87 28.35 -12.70
C ARG A 6 40.72 27.11 -13.07
N PRO A 7 40.26 26.23 -13.98
CA PRO A 7 40.18 26.61 -15.39
C PRO A 7 38.96 26.11 -16.17
N LEU A 8 38.70 26.81 -17.28
CA LEU A 8 38.03 26.32 -18.49
C LEU A 8 38.98 25.37 -19.21
N VAL A 9 38.50 24.22 -19.73
CA VAL A 9 38.91 23.71 -21.06
C VAL A 9 37.73 22.97 -21.69
N LEU A 10 37.32 23.50 -22.84
CA LEU A 10 36.44 22.91 -23.85
C LEU A 10 37.28 21.96 -24.73
N ALA A 11 36.84 20.72 -24.94
CA ALA A 11 37.39 19.85 -25.99
C ALA A 11 36.23 19.16 -26.73
N LEU A 12 36.06 19.57 -27.98
CA LEU A 12 35.21 18.98 -29.02
C LEU A 12 36.07 17.99 -29.84
N LEU A 13 35.42 17.09 -30.60
CA LEU A 13 35.92 16.08 -31.57
C LEU A 13 35.85 14.64 -31.02
N ALA A 14 35.38 13.61 -31.71
CA ALA A 14 34.99 13.45 -33.11
C ALA A 14 34.00 12.28 -33.25
N ALA A 15 33.32 12.26 -34.40
CA ALA A 15 32.40 11.23 -34.85
C ALA A 15 33.07 9.86 -35.04
N GLY A 16 32.31 8.80 -34.74
CA GLY A 16 32.60 7.42 -35.11
C GLY A 16 31.30 6.63 -35.16
N ALA A 17 30.58 6.70 -36.28
CA ALA A 17 29.44 5.84 -36.53
C ALA A 17 29.94 4.42 -36.84
N LEU A 18 29.58 3.46 -36.00
CA LEU A 18 29.78 2.03 -36.26
C LEU A 18 28.63 1.54 -37.16
N PRO A 19 28.89 0.74 -38.21
CA PRO A 19 27.81 0.13 -38.98
C PRO A 19 27.02 -0.88 -38.12
N ALA A 20 25.71 -0.69 -38.08
CA ALA A 20 24.77 -1.65 -37.52
C ALA A 20 24.90 -2.98 -38.27
N GLN A 21 25.33 -4.02 -37.55
CA GLN A 21 25.19 -5.39 -38.01
C GLN A 21 23.76 -5.83 -37.71
N ASP A 22 23.01 -6.22 -38.74
CA ASP A 22 21.69 -6.83 -38.63
C ASP A 22 21.81 -8.18 -37.89
N VAL A 23 21.77 -8.12 -36.56
CA VAL A 23 21.55 -9.30 -35.72
C VAL A 23 20.06 -9.61 -35.78
N LEU A 24 19.70 -10.52 -36.68
CA LEU A 24 18.40 -11.18 -36.66
C LEU A 24 18.18 -11.83 -35.28
N PRO A 25 17.08 -11.55 -34.56
CA PRO A 25 16.82 -12.24 -33.29
C PRO A 25 16.55 -13.73 -33.55
N PRO A 26 17.03 -14.64 -32.67
CA PRO A 26 16.70 -16.05 -32.80
C PRO A 26 15.18 -16.23 -32.68
N THR A 27 14.60 -16.96 -33.62
CA THR A 27 13.20 -17.38 -33.58
C THR A 27 12.97 -18.26 -32.35
N PRO A 28 11.97 -17.98 -31.49
CA PRO A 28 11.62 -18.89 -30.41
C PRO A 28 11.03 -20.17 -31.02
N ARG A 29 11.81 -21.27 -30.99
CA ARG A 29 11.30 -22.62 -31.21
C ARG A 29 10.73 -23.15 -29.89
N GLY A 30 9.44 -23.43 -29.89
CA GLY A 30 8.78 -24.23 -28.87
C GLY A 30 7.46 -23.61 -28.42
N PRO A 31 6.35 -24.37 -28.37
CA PRO A 31 5.14 -23.88 -27.72
C PRO A 31 5.42 -23.87 -26.23
N ALA A 32 5.68 -22.69 -25.66
CA ALA A 32 5.54 -22.49 -24.24
C ALA A 32 4.04 -22.63 -23.93
N THR A 33 3.65 -23.77 -23.37
CA THR A 33 2.36 -23.90 -22.69
C THR A 33 2.43 -23.07 -21.41
N HIS A 34 2.38 -21.75 -21.54
CA HIS A 34 1.90 -20.90 -20.47
C HIS A 34 0.39 -21.06 -20.45
N VAL A 35 -0.10 -21.91 -19.55
CA VAL A 35 -1.53 -21.95 -19.25
C VAL A 35 -1.92 -20.55 -18.79
N LEU A 36 -2.83 -19.92 -19.53
CA LEU A 36 -3.39 -18.58 -19.31
C LEU A 36 -4.24 -18.57 -18.01
N LEU A 37 -3.60 -18.71 -16.85
CA LEU A 37 -4.27 -18.71 -15.52
C LEU A 37 -4.10 -17.38 -14.77
N ALA A 38 -3.22 -16.49 -15.24
CA ALA A 38 -2.90 -15.24 -14.54
C ALA A 38 -4.11 -14.33 -14.26
N PRO A 39 -5.10 -14.17 -15.17
CA PRO A 39 -6.28 -13.37 -14.87
C PRO A 39 -7.13 -13.95 -13.72
N LEU A 40 -7.30 -15.27 -13.68
CA LEU A 40 -8.11 -15.97 -12.67
C LEU A 40 -7.44 -16.02 -11.29
N GLU A 41 -6.11 -16.09 -11.22
CA GLU A 41 -5.37 -15.99 -9.95
C GLU A 41 -5.45 -14.56 -9.39
N ALA A 42 -5.27 -13.54 -10.23
CA ALA A 42 -5.39 -12.15 -9.81
C ALA A 42 -6.79 -11.83 -9.23
N ASP A 43 -7.85 -12.33 -9.87
CA ASP A 43 -9.22 -12.16 -9.38
C ASP A 43 -9.44 -12.88 -8.04
N ARG A 44 -8.88 -14.08 -7.87
CA ARG A 44 -8.94 -14.83 -6.60
C ARG A 44 -8.19 -14.15 -5.47
N ASP A 45 -6.98 -13.66 -5.73
CA ASP A 45 -6.20 -12.95 -4.72
C ASP A 45 -6.87 -11.62 -4.32
N VAL A 46 -7.44 -10.88 -5.28
CA VAL A 46 -8.23 -9.68 -4.99
C VAL A 46 -9.45 -10.01 -4.13
N ALA A 47 -10.18 -11.09 -4.44
CA ALA A 47 -11.33 -11.52 -3.64
C ALA A 47 -10.89 -11.92 -2.21
N ALA A 48 -9.78 -12.64 -2.07
CA ALA A 48 -9.26 -13.04 -0.77
C ALA A 48 -8.77 -11.84 0.07
N VAL A 49 -8.12 -10.85 -0.55
CA VAL A 49 -7.70 -9.62 0.12
C VAL A 49 -8.89 -8.78 0.54
N ARG A 50 -9.95 -8.71 -0.28
CA ARG A 50 -11.20 -8.03 0.09
C ARG A 50 -11.84 -8.65 1.34
N ALA A 51 -11.90 -9.98 1.42
CA ALA A 51 -12.39 -10.67 2.60
C ALA A 51 -11.50 -10.43 3.84
N ALA A 52 -10.18 -10.42 3.66
CA ALA A 52 -9.23 -10.10 4.74
C ALA A 52 -9.39 -8.65 5.24
N ASP A 53 -9.69 -7.71 4.35
CA ASP A 53 -9.98 -6.31 4.67
C ASP A 53 -11.28 -6.16 5.48
N GLU A 54 -12.32 -6.89 5.11
CA GLU A 54 -13.57 -6.94 5.87
C GLU A 54 -13.36 -7.51 7.28
N GLU A 55 -12.56 -8.58 7.40
CA GLU A 55 -12.15 -9.14 8.69
C GLU A 55 -11.33 -8.13 9.52
N ARG A 56 -10.43 -7.36 8.88
CA ARG A 56 -9.68 -6.29 9.54
C ARG A 56 -10.62 -5.27 10.16
N LEU A 57 -11.60 -4.78 9.41
CA LEU A 57 -12.57 -3.81 9.89
C LEU A 57 -13.40 -4.37 11.05
N ALA A 58 -13.90 -5.59 10.91
CA ALA A 58 -14.67 -6.26 11.96
C ALA A 58 -13.84 -6.42 13.25
N ALA A 59 -12.58 -6.85 13.15
CA ALA A 59 -11.68 -7.00 14.29
C ALA A 59 -11.33 -5.66 14.95
N MET A 60 -11.14 -4.59 14.16
CA MET A 60 -10.87 -3.24 14.66
C MET A 60 -12.07 -2.68 15.43
N MET A 61 -13.28 -2.80 14.89
CA MET A 61 -14.51 -2.32 15.55
C MET A 61 -14.82 -3.12 16.82
N ALA A 62 -14.57 -4.43 16.81
CA ALA A 62 -14.75 -5.30 17.98
C ALA A 62 -13.64 -5.14 19.04
N ALA A 63 -12.53 -4.47 18.71
CA ALA A 63 -11.32 -4.40 19.53
C ALA A 63 -10.78 -5.80 19.94
N ASP A 64 -10.86 -6.77 19.02
CA ASP A 64 -10.47 -8.17 19.27
C ASP A 64 -8.97 -8.38 19.01
N ALA A 65 -8.18 -8.49 20.08
CA ALA A 65 -6.73 -8.64 20.00
C ALA A 65 -6.27 -9.87 19.21
N ALA A 66 -6.98 -11.00 19.30
CA ALA A 66 -6.57 -12.24 18.66
C ALA A 66 -6.81 -12.18 17.13
N ARG A 67 -7.96 -11.65 16.74
CA ARG A 67 -8.29 -11.43 15.33
C ARG A 67 -7.38 -10.39 14.70
N LEU A 68 -7.12 -9.28 15.40
CA LEU A 68 -6.14 -8.27 14.99
C LEU A 68 -4.73 -8.85 14.87
N GLY A 69 -4.34 -9.72 15.81
CA GLY A 69 -3.06 -10.45 15.77
C GLY A 69 -2.92 -11.34 14.53
N THR A 70 -4.02 -11.89 14.04
CA THR A 70 -4.02 -12.73 12.84
C THR A 70 -3.95 -11.89 11.57
N VAL A 71 -4.76 -10.84 11.46
CA VAL A 71 -4.90 -10.03 10.23
C VAL A 71 -3.71 -9.09 10.00
N PHE A 72 -3.12 -8.53 11.06
CA PHE A 72 -1.97 -7.63 10.91
C PHE A 72 -0.67 -8.40 10.73
N SER A 73 0.12 -8.01 9.74
CA SER A 73 1.50 -8.45 9.59
C SER A 73 2.31 -8.07 10.83
N ASP A 74 3.27 -8.91 11.20
CA ASP A 74 4.19 -8.60 12.29
C ASP A 74 5.13 -7.42 11.95
N GLU A 75 5.26 -7.10 10.65
CA GLU A 75 5.99 -5.93 10.12
C GLU A 75 5.08 -4.72 9.84
N LEU A 76 3.88 -4.66 10.44
CA LEU A 76 2.91 -3.59 10.17
C LEU A 76 3.53 -2.19 10.31
N HIS A 77 3.40 -1.40 9.24
CA HIS A 77 3.65 0.04 9.23
C HIS A 77 2.34 0.81 9.04
N TYR A 78 1.81 1.41 10.11
CA TYR A 78 0.55 2.14 10.05
C TYR A 78 0.77 3.65 10.24
N ALA A 79 0.87 4.39 9.13
CA ALA A 79 1.00 5.83 9.12
C ALA A 79 -0.38 6.52 9.09
N HIS A 80 -0.71 7.18 10.20
CA HIS A 80 -1.94 7.94 10.36
C HIS A 80 -1.90 9.26 9.58
N SER A 81 -3.07 9.81 9.29
CA SER A 81 -3.20 11.07 8.55
C SER A 81 -2.70 12.32 9.30
N ASN A 82 -2.27 12.16 10.56
CA ASN A 82 -1.62 13.19 11.37
C ASN A 82 -0.10 12.99 11.49
N GLY A 83 0.46 12.01 10.77
CA GLY A 83 1.89 11.69 10.80
C GLY A 83 2.33 10.77 11.93
N GLN A 84 1.46 10.41 12.87
CA GLN A 84 1.78 9.37 13.84
C GLN A 84 1.96 8.03 13.12
N ILE A 85 2.93 7.25 13.56
CA ILE A 85 3.18 5.91 13.03
C ILE A 85 2.95 4.91 14.16
N ASP A 86 2.18 3.86 13.85
CA ASP A 86 1.98 2.71 14.71
C ASP A 86 2.61 1.45 14.12
N SER A 87 3.13 0.63 15.03
CA SER A 87 3.42 -0.78 14.80
C SER A 87 2.17 -1.63 15.06
N LYS A 88 2.21 -2.93 14.72
CA LYS A 88 1.18 -3.89 15.14
C LYS A 88 0.90 -3.83 16.64
N ALA A 89 1.95 -3.87 17.46
CA ALA A 89 1.82 -3.92 18.91
C ALA A 89 1.16 -2.65 19.48
N SER A 90 1.59 -1.46 19.01
CA SER A 90 1.03 -0.19 19.49
C SER A 90 -0.41 0.03 18.99
N LEU A 91 -0.72 -0.34 17.74
CA LEU A 91 -2.07 -0.25 17.20
C LEU A 91 -3.04 -1.16 17.94
N ILE A 92 -2.69 -2.44 18.14
CA ILE A 92 -3.54 -3.38 18.89
C ILE A 92 -3.78 -2.85 20.30
N LYS A 93 -2.72 -2.40 20.99
CA LYS A 93 -2.84 -1.83 22.33
C LYS A 93 -3.81 -0.64 22.37
N SER A 94 -3.75 0.25 21.39
CA SER A 94 -4.63 1.43 21.30
C SER A 94 -6.11 1.03 21.10
N LEU A 95 -6.36 0.07 20.22
CA LEU A 95 -7.70 -0.45 19.92
C LEU A 95 -8.29 -1.19 21.13
N THR A 96 -7.55 -2.12 21.71
CA THR A 96 -8.01 -2.96 22.84
C THR A 96 -8.12 -2.15 24.13
N GLY A 97 -7.23 -1.18 24.32
CA GLY A 97 -7.30 -0.22 25.42
C GLY A 97 -8.38 0.86 25.23
N ARG A 98 -9.05 0.89 24.08
CA ARG A 98 -10.10 1.85 23.71
C ARG A 98 -9.66 3.32 23.80
N SER A 99 -8.36 3.61 23.70
CA SER A 99 -7.84 4.98 23.57
C SER A 99 -8.19 5.60 22.22
N MET A 100 -8.39 4.74 21.21
CA MET A 100 -9.01 5.06 19.94
C MET A 100 -10.11 4.04 19.65
N VAL A 101 -11.33 4.51 19.43
CA VAL A 101 -12.47 3.67 19.07
C VAL A 101 -12.89 4.00 17.64
N TYR A 102 -12.97 2.99 16.79
CA TYR A 102 -13.59 3.09 15.46
C TYR A 102 -15.08 2.79 15.61
N GLU A 103 -15.91 3.78 15.33
CA GLU A 103 -17.37 3.67 15.44
C GLU A 103 -18.00 3.28 14.10
N SER A 104 -17.48 3.81 12.99
CA SER A 104 -17.78 3.34 11.65
C SER A 104 -16.56 3.49 10.74
N PHE A 105 -16.55 2.71 9.65
CA PHE A 105 -15.53 2.78 8.60
C PHE A 105 -16.19 2.51 7.26
N ASP A 106 -16.39 3.58 6.49
CA ASP A 106 -17.11 3.54 5.22
C ASP A 106 -16.17 3.80 4.06
N TYR A 107 -15.99 2.81 3.18
CA TYR A 107 -15.27 2.99 1.93
C TYR A 107 -16.17 3.67 0.90
N LEU A 108 -15.84 4.90 0.52
CA LEU A 108 -16.48 5.60 -0.60
C LEU A 108 -15.92 5.11 -1.93
N GLU A 109 -14.62 4.86 -1.96
CA GLU A 109 -13.91 4.25 -3.07
C GLU A 109 -12.95 3.19 -2.51
N ARG A 110 -12.88 2.03 -3.18
CA ARG A 110 -11.99 0.93 -2.80
C ARG A 110 -11.61 0.12 -4.02
N ALA A 111 -10.37 0.30 -4.47
CA ALA A 111 -9.78 -0.43 -5.59
C ALA A 111 -8.64 -1.34 -5.10
N PHE A 112 -8.46 -2.45 -5.79
CA PHE A 112 -7.39 -3.40 -5.52
C PHE A 112 -6.56 -3.60 -6.78
N LYS A 113 -5.24 -3.70 -6.62
CA LYS A 113 -4.31 -3.96 -7.72
C LYS A 113 -3.26 -4.97 -7.27
N VAL A 114 -3.17 -6.08 -7.99
CA VAL A 114 -2.06 -7.03 -7.82
C VAL A 114 -0.77 -6.34 -8.27
N ALA A 115 0.19 -6.23 -7.35
CA ALA A 115 1.49 -5.58 -7.58
C ALA A 115 2.66 -6.57 -7.58
N GLY A 116 2.39 -7.83 -7.25
CA GLY A 116 3.34 -8.94 -7.33
C GLY A 116 2.66 -10.26 -6.91
N PRO A 117 3.38 -11.39 -6.94
CA PRO A 117 2.82 -12.70 -6.62
C PRO A 117 2.22 -12.81 -5.22
N GLU A 118 2.74 -12.03 -4.28
CA GLU A 118 2.34 -12.05 -2.87
C GLU A 118 1.97 -10.66 -2.36
N THR A 119 1.70 -9.70 -3.26
CA THR A 119 1.43 -8.31 -2.89
C THR A 119 0.23 -7.74 -3.63
N VAL A 120 -0.73 -7.21 -2.87
CA VAL A 120 -1.88 -6.47 -3.39
C VAL A 120 -1.91 -5.09 -2.77
N LEU A 121 -2.03 -4.08 -3.62
CA LEU A 121 -2.28 -2.70 -3.20
C LEU A 121 -3.78 -2.50 -3.08
N MET A 122 -4.19 -1.78 -2.04
CA MET A 122 -5.55 -1.31 -1.86
C MET A 122 -5.52 0.21 -1.75
N THR A 123 -6.27 0.91 -2.59
CA THR A 123 -6.33 2.37 -2.61
C THR A 123 -7.76 2.84 -2.62
N GLY A 124 -8.00 4.04 -2.11
CA GLY A 124 -9.31 4.66 -2.23
C GLY A 124 -9.53 5.79 -1.26
N ARG A 125 -10.81 6.02 -0.96
CA ARG A 125 -11.29 7.06 -0.06
C ARG A 125 -12.21 6.45 0.99
N ALA A 126 -12.03 6.83 2.24
CA ALA A 126 -12.85 6.36 3.34
C ALA A 126 -13.33 7.52 4.22
N VAL A 127 -14.55 7.41 4.72
CA VAL A 127 -15.07 8.22 5.82
C VAL A 127 -15.09 7.37 7.07
N ILE A 128 -14.39 7.84 8.11
CA ILE A 128 -14.21 7.08 9.34
C ILE A 128 -14.69 7.93 10.52
N HIS A 129 -15.61 7.38 11.29
CA HIS A 129 -16.01 7.95 12.56
C HIS A 129 -15.16 7.32 13.65
N VAL A 130 -14.37 8.15 14.34
CA VAL A 130 -13.52 7.72 15.43
C VAL A 130 -13.78 8.55 16.67
N ARG A 131 -13.47 7.97 17.83
CA ARG A 131 -13.55 8.66 19.11
C ARG A 131 -12.31 8.37 19.94
N SER A 132 -11.70 9.42 20.46
CA SER A 132 -10.63 9.32 21.45
C SER A 132 -11.10 9.92 22.78
N GLY A 133 -11.32 9.08 23.79
CA GLY A 133 -12.04 9.47 25.01
C GLY A 133 -13.47 9.92 24.70
N ASP A 134 -13.79 11.18 25.02
CA ASP A 134 -15.10 11.82 24.77
C ASP A 134 -15.10 12.73 23.54
N LYS A 135 -14.05 12.69 22.72
CA LYS A 135 -13.88 13.56 21.56
C LYS A 135 -14.17 12.78 20.27
N PRO A 136 -15.38 12.88 19.69
CA PRO A 136 -15.67 12.31 18.38
C PRO A 136 -14.98 13.12 17.29
N ALA A 137 -14.59 12.45 16.22
CA ALA A 137 -14.03 13.04 15.01
C ALA A 137 -14.48 12.25 13.78
N VAL A 138 -14.72 12.98 12.69
CA VAL A 138 -14.96 12.40 11.36
C VAL A 138 -13.72 12.62 10.52
N LEU A 139 -13.22 11.55 9.91
CA LEU A 139 -12.03 11.55 9.06
C LEU A 139 -12.44 11.21 7.63
N ASP A 140 -12.34 12.18 6.73
CA ASP A 140 -12.42 11.94 5.28
C ASP A 140 -11.00 11.80 4.73
N LEU A 141 -10.64 10.59 4.34
CA LEU A 141 -9.26 10.21 4.05
C LEU A 141 -9.13 9.59 2.66
N ASN A 142 -8.09 10.00 1.93
CA ASN A 142 -7.51 9.16 0.87
C ASN A 142 -6.44 8.26 1.47
N PHE A 143 -6.32 7.04 0.97
CA PHE A 143 -5.40 6.05 1.53
C PHE A 143 -4.70 5.17 0.48
N LEU A 144 -3.55 4.65 0.89
CA LEU A 144 -2.87 3.51 0.29
C LEU A 144 -2.66 2.47 1.39
N ALA A 145 -3.01 1.23 1.09
CA ALA A 145 -2.71 0.07 1.91
C ALA A 145 -1.99 -0.99 1.09
N VAL A 146 -1.17 -1.78 1.78
CA VAL A 146 -0.46 -2.91 1.20
C VAL A 146 -0.84 -4.17 1.97
N TRP A 147 -1.28 -5.17 1.22
CA TRP A 147 -1.50 -6.52 1.69
C TRP A 147 -0.38 -7.41 1.17
N ARG A 148 0.17 -8.24 2.07
CA ARG A 148 1.21 -9.22 1.74
C ARG A 148 0.72 -10.62 2.10
N LYS A 149 0.96 -11.59 1.24
CA LYS A 149 0.71 -13.00 1.52
C LYS A 149 1.88 -13.52 2.36
N GLU A 150 1.60 -13.91 3.60
CA GLU A 150 2.56 -14.45 4.55
C GLU A 150 2.11 -15.88 4.90
N ASN A 151 2.96 -16.87 4.58
CA ASN A 151 2.66 -18.29 4.85
C ASN A 151 1.27 -18.71 4.31
N GLY A 152 0.94 -18.25 3.09
CA GLY A 152 -0.33 -18.53 2.43
C GLY A 152 -1.54 -17.70 2.90
N ARG A 153 -1.36 -16.78 3.85
CA ARG A 153 -2.43 -15.92 4.38
C ARG A 153 -2.20 -14.46 4.02
N TRP A 154 -3.23 -13.76 3.55
CA TRP A 154 -3.16 -12.31 3.34
C TRP A 154 -3.14 -11.57 4.68
N ARG A 155 -2.12 -10.74 4.87
CA ARG A 155 -1.91 -9.95 6.07
C ARG A 155 -1.67 -8.49 5.72
N PHE A 156 -2.22 -7.62 6.56
CA PHE A 156 -2.17 -6.18 6.37
C PHE A 156 -0.79 -5.68 6.76
N LEU A 157 0.01 -5.27 5.76
CA LEU A 157 1.42 -4.94 5.91
C LEU A 157 1.63 -3.45 6.14
N ALA A 158 0.91 -2.61 5.40
CA ALA A 158 1.09 -1.18 5.52
C ALA A 158 -0.21 -0.41 5.26
N TRP A 159 -0.31 0.74 5.90
CA TRP A 159 -1.34 1.75 5.65
C TRP A 159 -0.71 3.13 5.73
N GLN A 160 -1.05 3.98 4.78
CA GLN A 160 -0.84 5.42 4.88
C GLN A 160 -2.11 6.14 4.43
N SER A 161 -2.48 7.19 5.15
CA SER A 161 -3.63 8.01 4.80
C SER A 161 -3.30 9.49 4.89
N CYS A 162 -4.03 10.31 4.13
CA CYS A 162 -4.01 11.76 4.25
C CYS A 162 -5.43 12.28 4.38
N ARG A 163 -5.61 13.38 5.13
CA ARG A 163 -6.90 14.05 5.23
C ARG A 163 -7.21 14.74 3.92
N ASN A 164 -8.39 14.50 3.38
CA ASN A 164 -8.92 15.34 2.33
C ASN A 164 -9.21 16.74 2.90
N PRO A 165 -9.04 17.80 2.10
CA PRO A 165 -9.54 19.11 2.49
C PRO A 165 -11.03 19.00 2.78
N SER A 166 -11.50 19.70 3.82
CA SER A 166 -12.94 19.94 3.93
C SER A 166 -13.41 20.53 2.59
N PRO A 167 -14.57 20.13 2.04
CA PRO A 167 -15.12 20.82 0.89
C PRO A 167 -15.11 22.31 1.21
N ALA A 168 -14.51 23.11 0.34
CA ALA A 168 -14.62 24.56 0.47
C ALA A 168 -16.12 24.90 0.58
N PRO A 169 -16.53 25.81 1.48
CA PRO A 169 -17.90 26.29 1.45
C PRO A 169 -18.19 26.77 0.03
N ARG A 170 -19.25 26.21 -0.58
CA ARG A 170 -19.73 26.68 -1.88
C ARG A 170 -20.27 28.10 -1.75
#